data_AF-A0AAV8WZ94-F1
#
_entry.id   AF-A0AAV8WZ94-F1
#
_cell.length_a   1.000
_cell.length_b   1.000
_cell.length_c   1.000
_cell.angle_alpha   90.00
_cell.angle_beta   90.00
_cell.angle_gamma   90.00
#
_symmetry.space_group_name_H-M   'P 1'
#
loop_
_entity.id
_entity.type
_entity.pdbx_description
1 polymer ?
#
loop_
_entity_poly.entity_id
_entity_poly.type
_entity_poly.pdbx_seq_one_letter_code
_entity_poly.pdbx_strand_id
1 'polypeptide(L)'
;MLACYCLNILIEAANDFQKVTAETLGLNDEEKSDKFFKQDIQKVEKLLNITKVHPCLVQTRHVGCWTITRCCNCDCYTHAVHREKGASCVLIYTKLLNIDLPRTVENTIKNIRHAMSEHLRKESLAAEEKIRQYTEEQYELLNVVRDRAFKEQESLVR
;
A
#
# COMPACT_ATOMS: atom_id res chain seq x y z
N MET A 1 7.03 -6.15 14.63
CA MET A 1 7.31 -6.47 13.19
C MET A 1 7.80 -5.19 12.53
N LEU A 2 8.74 -5.22 11.59
CA LEU A 2 9.29 -4.01 10.96
C LEU A 2 8.92 -3.91 9.48
N ALA A 3 8.72 -2.70 8.97
CA ALA A 3 8.45 -2.48 7.54
C ALA A 3 8.98 -1.16 7.01
N CYS A 4 9.16 -1.09 5.69
CA CYS A 4 9.29 0.21 5.04
C CYS A 4 7.94 0.93 5.00
N TYR A 5 7.96 2.25 4.81
CA TYR A 5 6.74 3.07 4.74
C TYR A 5 5.74 2.58 3.68
N CYS A 6 6.24 2.02 2.58
CA CYS A 6 5.40 1.53 1.49
C CYS A 6 4.87 0.11 1.70
N LEU A 7 5.22 -0.56 2.81
CA LEU A 7 4.86 -1.94 3.11
C LEU A 7 5.33 -2.99 2.07
N ASN A 8 6.16 -2.59 1.10
CA ASN A 8 6.71 -3.50 0.08
C ASN A 8 7.68 -4.54 0.66
N ILE A 9 8.24 -4.25 1.84
CA ILE A 9 9.18 -5.11 2.56
C ILE A 9 8.74 -5.19 4.02
N LEU A 10 8.54 -6.41 4.50
CA LEU A 10 8.24 -6.73 5.89
C LEU A 10 9.39 -7.56 6.46
N ILE A 11 9.80 -7.26 7.68
CA ILE A 11 10.88 -7.94 8.39
C ILE A 11 10.34 -8.37 9.76
N GLU A 12 10.32 -9.68 9.97
CA GLU A 12 9.96 -10.29 11.24
C GLU A 12 11.24 -10.72 11.95
N ALA A 13 11.44 -10.17 13.14
CA ALA A 13 12.60 -10.40 13.97
C ALA A 13 12.17 -10.44 15.44
N ALA A 14 12.94 -11.13 16.28
CA ALA A 14 12.84 -10.95 17.73
C ALA A 14 13.20 -9.50 18.11
N ASN A 15 12.72 -9.03 19.27
CA ASN A 15 12.93 -7.66 19.73
C ASN A 15 14.38 -7.35 20.18
N ASP A 16 15.30 -8.29 19.98
CA ASP A 16 16.70 -8.20 20.37
C ASP A 16 17.52 -7.61 19.21
N PHE A 17 17.77 -6.30 19.30
CA PHE A 17 18.53 -5.53 18.32
C PHE A 17 19.82 -4.99 18.95
N GLN A 18 20.96 -5.32 18.34
CA GLN A 18 22.25 -4.80 18.75
C GLN A 18 22.62 -3.60 17.86
N LYS A 19 22.89 -2.44 18.46
CA LYS A 19 23.45 -1.30 17.70
C LYS A 19 24.86 -1.66 17.26
N VAL A 20 25.13 -1.50 15.97
CA VAL A 20 26.44 -1.80 15.37
C VAL A 20 26.95 -0.60 14.59
N THR A 21 28.25 -0.43 14.56
CA THR A 21 28.93 0.59 13.75
C THR A 21 29.81 -0.08 12.70
N ALA A 22 30.23 0.69 11.69
CA ALA A 22 31.10 0.19 10.61
C ALA A 22 32.40 -0.44 11.15
N GLU A 23 32.92 0.08 12.27
CA GLU A 23 34.14 -0.43 12.93
C GLU A 23 33.90 -1.79 13.57
N THR A 24 32.76 -1.98 14.24
CA THR A 24 32.41 -3.27 14.87
C THR A 24 32.14 -4.39 13.88
N LEU A 25 31.77 -4.03 12.64
CA LEU A 25 31.43 -4.99 11.58
C LEU A 25 32.65 -5.44 10.77
N GLY A 26 33.80 -4.78 10.91
CA GLY A 26 35.00 -5.12 10.15
C GLY A 26 34.85 -4.91 8.64
N LEU A 27 34.10 -3.87 8.24
CA LEU A 27 33.81 -3.59 6.82
C LEU A 27 35.06 -3.22 6.03
N ASN A 28 35.11 -3.63 4.76
CA ASN A 28 36.14 -3.18 3.82
C ASN A 28 35.82 -1.77 3.28
N ASP A 29 36.73 -1.17 2.52
CA ASP A 29 36.59 0.22 2.05
C ASP A 29 35.42 0.40 1.05
N GLU A 30 35.13 -0.62 0.24
CA GLU A 30 33.96 -0.64 -0.66
C GLU A 30 32.66 -0.60 0.15
N GLU A 31 32.54 -1.46 1.17
CA GLU A 31 31.39 -1.55 2.05
C GLU A 31 31.18 -0.26 2.86
N LYS A 32 32.25 0.33 3.41
CA LYS A 32 32.20 1.63 4.11
C LYS A 32 31.71 2.77 3.20
N SER A 33 31.96 2.67 1.90
CA SER A 33 31.55 3.70 0.95
C SER A 33 30.05 3.65 0.60
N ASP A 34 29.39 2.50 0.77
CA ASP A 34 27.99 2.30 0.38
C ASP A 34 27.01 3.08 1.27
N LYS A 35 25.93 3.56 0.64
CA LYS A 35 24.89 4.37 1.29
C LYS A 35 24.16 3.64 2.43
N PHE A 36 24.11 2.31 2.42
CA PHE A 36 23.47 1.53 3.47
C PHE A 36 24.25 1.60 4.79
N PHE A 37 25.56 1.39 4.76
CA PHE A 37 26.39 1.36 5.98
C PHE A 37 26.64 2.73 6.60
N LYS A 38 26.26 3.81 5.90
CA LYS A 38 26.24 5.19 6.41
C LYS A 38 24.95 5.54 7.16
N GLN A 39 23.96 4.65 7.18
CA GLN A 39 22.71 4.85 7.92
C GLN A 39 22.83 4.35 9.36
N ASP A 40 21.90 4.78 10.21
CA ASP A 40 21.72 4.15 11.52
C ASP A 40 21.20 2.72 11.33
N ILE A 41 22.08 1.76 11.53
CA ILE A 41 21.82 0.33 11.36
C ILE A 41 21.89 -0.42 12.69
N GLN A 42 21.15 -1.52 12.76
CA GLN A 42 21.16 -2.46 13.88
C GLN A 42 21.32 -3.87 13.35
N LYS A 43 22.04 -4.70 14.10
CA LYS A 43 22.11 -6.13 13.87
C LYS A 43 20.93 -6.82 14.54
N VAL A 44 20.29 -7.72 13.81
CA VAL A 44 19.22 -8.58 14.30
C VAL A 44 19.84 -9.85 14.87
N GLU A 45 19.56 -10.19 16.12
CA GLU A 45 20.04 -11.46 16.71
C GLU A 45 19.30 -12.67 16.15
N LYS A 46 17.97 -12.59 16.09
CA LYS A 46 17.11 -13.66 15.59
C LYS A 46 16.14 -13.15 14.54
N LEU A 47 16.49 -13.37 13.27
CA LEU A 47 15.59 -13.15 12.15
C LEU A 47 14.58 -14.31 12.06
N LEU A 48 13.30 -13.98 11.93
CA LEU A 48 12.24 -14.95 11.68
C LEU A 48 11.95 -15.03 10.18
N ASN A 49 11.68 -13.89 9.54
CA ASN A 49 11.29 -13.85 8.14
C ASN A 49 11.57 -12.49 7.49
N ILE A 50 11.80 -12.48 6.18
CA ILE A 50 11.84 -11.27 5.34
C ILE A 50 10.92 -11.50 4.15
N THR A 51 9.84 -10.73 4.09
CA THR A 51 8.84 -10.83 3.02
C THR A 51 8.96 -9.63 2.09
N LYS A 52 9.21 -9.89 0.80
CA LYS A 52 9.09 -8.91 -0.28
C LYS A 52 7.67 -8.97 -0.84
N VAL A 53 6.76 -8.16 -0.30
CA VAL A 53 5.32 -8.18 -0.65
C VAL A 53 5.11 -7.90 -2.14
N HIS A 54 5.83 -6.93 -2.69
CA HIS A 54 5.83 -6.61 -4.11
C HIS A 54 7.26 -6.67 -4.66
N PRO A 55 7.74 -7.86 -5.10
CA PRO A 55 9.13 -8.04 -5.53
C PRO A 55 9.58 -7.11 -6.66
N CYS A 56 8.66 -6.73 -7.57
CA CYS A 56 8.95 -5.80 -8.66
C CYS A 56 9.29 -4.37 -8.19
N LEU A 57 8.94 -4.00 -6.95
CA LEU A 57 9.26 -2.72 -6.32
C LEU A 57 10.47 -2.82 -5.37
N VAL A 58 11.19 -3.94 -5.42
CA VAL A 58 12.34 -4.21 -4.56
C VAL A 58 13.59 -4.41 -5.41
N GLN A 59 14.60 -3.60 -5.16
CA GLN A 59 15.91 -3.73 -5.78
C GLN A 59 16.88 -4.39 -4.82
N THR A 60 17.68 -5.32 -5.32
CA THR A 60 18.76 -5.95 -4.56
C THR A 60 20.09 -5.69 -5.28
N ARG A 61 21.14 -5.38 -4.50
CA ARG A 61 22.51 -5.27 -5.01
C ARG A 61 23.49 -5.97 -4.09
N HIS A 62 24.67 -6.30 -4.60
CA HIS A 62 25.76 -6.88 -3.83
C HIS A 62 26.87 -5.85 -3.63
N VAL A 63 27.39 -5.79 -2.41
CA VAL A 63 28.53 -4.94 -2.03
C VAL A 63 29.38 -5.77 -1.08
N GLY A 64 30.58 -6.13 -1.51
CA GLY A 64 31.43 -7.08 -0.79
C GLY A 64 30.70 -8.36 -0.37
N CYS A 65 30.68 -8.61 0.94
CA CYS A 65 30.06 -9.78 1.56
C CYS A 65 28.55 -9.61 1.82
N TRP A 66 27.92 -8.54 1.35
CA TRP A 66 26.55 -8.18 1.69
C TRP A 66 25.62 -8.12 0.50
N THR A 67 24.38 -8.57 0.73
CA THR A 67 23.25 -8.39 -0.18
C THR A 67 22.35 -7.30 0.41
N ILE A 68 22.36 -6.12 -0.20
CA ILE A 68 21.61 -4.94 0.25
C ILE A 68 20.28 -4.88 -0.50
N THR A 69 19.19 -4.69 0.23
CA THR A 69 17.84 -4.57 -0.33
C THR A 69 17.32 -3.15 -0.17
N ARG A 70 16.81 -2.58 -1.27
CA ARG A 70 16.19 -1.25 -1.36
C ARG A 70 14.74 -1.34 -1.82
N CYS A 71 13.85 -0.60 -1.19
CA CYS A 71 12.51 -0.36 -1.71
C CYS A 71 12.56 0.77 -2.74
N CYS A 72 12.15 0.49 -3.98
CA CYS A 72 12.20 1.48 -5.07
C CYS A 72 11.29 2.68 -4.84
N ASN A 73 10.15 2.47 -4.18
CA ASN A 73 9.11 3.50 -4.02
C ASN A 73 9.45 4.59 -2.99
N CYS A 74 9.99 4.21 -1.82
CA CYS A 74 10.42 5.17 -0.78
C CYS A 74 11.93 5.43 -0.76
N ASP A 75 12.68 4.89 -1.74
CA ASP A 75 14.15 4.93 -1.79
C ASP A 75 14.85 4.49 -0.48
N CYS A 76 14.19 3.63 0.29
CA CYS A 76 14.67 3.20 1.59
C CYS A 76 15.49 1.91 1.46
N TYR A 77 16.72 1.93 1.98
CA TYR A 77 17.56 0.73 2.13
C TYR A 77 17.17 0.00 3.40
N THR A 78 16.39 -1.06 3.28
CA THR A 78 15.72 -1.65 4.44
C THR A 78 16.63 -2.55 5.26
N HIS A 79 17.42 -3.39 4.59
CA HIS A 79 18.23 -4.39 5.26
C HIS A 79 19.39 -4.86 4.37
N ALA A 80 20.41 -5.42 5.00
CA ALA A 80 21.48 -6.16 4.35
C ALA A 80 21.63 -7.54 4.99
N VAL A 81 21.82 -8.56 4.14
CA VAL A 81 22.07 -9.94 4.56
C VAL A 81 23.49 -10.31 4.18
N HIS A 82 24.26 -10.83 5.13
CA HIS A 82 25.60 -11.33 4.84
C HIS A 82 25.49 -12.57 3.94
N ARG A 83 26.25 -12.63 2.86
CA ARG A 83 26.13 -13.66 1.82
C ARG A 83 26.52 -15.05 2.32
N GLU A 84 27.55 -15.14 3.14
CA GLU A 84 28.00 -16.42 3.72
C GLU A 84 27.23 -16.83 4.97
N LYS A 85 26.99 -15.89 5.90
CA LYS A 85 26.33 -16.14 7.19
C LYS A 85 24.80 -16.19 7.08
N GLY A 86 24.21 -15.65 6.02
CA GLY A 86 22.77 -15.64 5.78
C GLY A 86 21.96 -15.03 6.93
N ALA A 87 20.89 -15.72 7.35
CA ALA A 87 19.97 -15.27 8.39
C ALA A 87 20.62 -15.06 9.78
N SER A 88 21.81 -15.62 10.02
CA SER A 88 22.55 -15.40 11.27
C SER A 88 23.26 -14.04 11.35
N CYS A 89 23.33 -13.31 10.24
CA CYS A 89 23.98 -12.01 10.18
C CYS A 89 23.19 -11.07 9.24
N VAL A 90 22.23 -10.39 9.84
CA VAL A 90 21.31 -9.48 9.15
C VAL A 90 21.38 -8.12 9.82
N LEU A 91 21.51 -7.08 9.00
CA LEU A 91 21.51 -5.68 9.40
C LEU A 91 20.23 -5.04 8.90
N ILE A 92 19.57 -4.24 9.74
CA ILE A 92 18.35 -3.52 9.42
C ILE A 92 18.54 -2.03 9.62
N TYR A 93 17.79 -1.24 8.85
CA TYR A 93 17.68 0.19 9.08
C TYR A 93 16.80 0.48 10.31
N THR A 94 17.29 1.34 11.20
CA THR A 94 16.62 1.66 12.47
C THR A 94 15.30 2.41 12.32
N LYS A 95 15.11 3.20 11.26
CA LYS A 95 13.87 3.96 11.05
C LYS A 95 12.81 3.21 10.25
N LEU A 96 12.90 1.88 10.19
CA LEU A 96 11.77 1.07 9.73
C LEU A 96 10.60 1.25 10.69
N LEU A 97 9.39 1.25 10.13
CA LEU A 97 8.17 1.37 10.92
C LEU A 97 8.01 0.11 11.77
N ASN A 98 7.84 0.29 13.07
CA ASN A 98 7.39 -0.80 13.93
C ASN A 98 5.88 -0.98 13.74
N ILE A 99 5.52 -2.06 13.05
CA ILE A 99 4.17 -2.57 12.94
C ILE A 99 3.89 -3.38 14.22
N ASP A 100 3.70 -2.68 15.33
CA ASP A 100 3.05 -3.22 16.52
C ASP A 100 1.58 -2.79 16.44
N LEU A 101 0.75 -3.66 15.85
CA LEU A 101 -0.59 -3.30 15.39
C LEU A 101 -1.65 -4.12 16.11
N PRO A 102 -2.35 -3.48 17.06
CA PRO A 102 -3.80 -3.70 17.09
C PRO A 102 -4.59 -2.39 16.90
N ARG A 103 -4.23 -1.30 17.57
CA ARG A 103 -5.18 -0.18 17.76
C ARG A 103 -5.17 0.88 16.65
N THR A 104 -4.01 1.26 16.14
CA THR A 104 -3.90 2.36 15.18
C THR A 104 -4.43 1.98 13.80
N VAL A 105 -4.20 0.74 13.37
CA VAL A 105 -4.69 0.28 12.06
C VAL A 105 -6.14 -0.17 12.09
N GLU A 106 -6.64 -0.71 13.21
CA GLU A 106 -8.09 -0.90 13.34
C GLU A 106 -8.87 0.41 13.20
N ASN A 107 -8.40 1.49 13.85
CA ASN A 107 -9.04 2.79 13.74
C ASN A 107 -8.91 3.36 12.32
N THR A 108 -7.74 3.23 11.71
CA THR A 108 -7.53 3.69 10.33
C THR A 108 -8.43 2.93 9.34
N ILE A 109 -8.54 1.60 9.47
CA ILE A 109 -9.42 0.76 8.64
C ILE A 109 -10.89 1.11 8.86
N LYS A 110 -11.31 1.35 10.12
CA LYS A 110 -12.68 1.80 10.42
C LYS A 110 -13.00 3.12 9.73
N ASN A 111 -12.08 4.09 9.76
CA ASN A 111 -12.25 5.37 9.10
C ASN A 111 -12.34 5.23 7.57
N ILE A 112 -11.47 4.41 6.97
CA ILE A 112 -11.52 4.12 5.52
C ILE A 112 -12.85 3.46 5.15
N ARG A 113 -13.30 2.46 5.93
CA ARG A 113 -14.58 1.79 5.72
C ARG A 113 -15.74 2.79 5.76
N HIS A 114 -15.74 3.67 6.75
CA HIS A 114 -16.77 4.69 6.87
C HIS A 114 -16.78 5.66 5.67
N ALA A 115 -15.61 6.17 5.28
CA ALA A 115 -15.49 7.07 4.14
C ALA A 115 -15.94 6.42 2.82
N MET A 116 -15.56 5.15 2.60
CA MET A 116 -16.01 4.38 1.42
C MET A 116 -17.51 4.14 1.44
N SER A 117 -18.09 3.71 2.57
CA SER A 117 -19.53 3.51 2.70
C SER A 117 -20.32 4.79 2.42
N GLU A 118 -19.87 5.93 2.93
CA GLU A 118 -20.52 7.21 2.69
C GLU A 118 -20.43 7.65 1.22
N HIS A 119 -19.28 7.44 0.58
CA HIS A 119 -19.16 7.76 -0.84
C HIS A 119 -20.07 6.88 -1.71
N LEU A 120 -20.08 5.56 -1.47
CA LEU A 120 -20.98 4.63 -2.17
C LEU A 120 -22.46 5.00 -1.98
N ARG A 121 -22.85 5.40 -0.76
CA ARG A 121 -24.22 5.86 -0.48
C ARG A 121 -24.57 7.10 -1.28
N LYS A 122 -23.67 8.08 -1.37
CA LYS A 122 -23.89 9.31 -2.14
C LYS A 122 -24.02 9.02 -3.64
N GLU A 123 -23.15 8.18 -4.18
CA GLU A 123 -23.20 7.78 -5.59
C GLU A 123 -24.49 7.00 -5.90
N SER A 124 -24.95 6.11 -5.00
CA SER A 124 -26.22 5.39 -5.15
C SER A 124 -27.42 6.34 -5.23
N LEU A 125 -27.51 7.31 -4.32
CA LEU A 125 -28.60 8.29 -4.32
C LEU A 125 -28.56 9.18 -5.57
N ALA A 126 -27.36 9.59 -6.01
CA ALA A 126 -27.21 10.36 -7.23
C ALA A 126 -27.62 9.57 -8.48
N ALA A 127 -27.37 8.26 -8.50
CA ALA A 127 -27.82 7.38 -9.58
C ALA A 127 -29.34 7.20 -9.58
N GLU A 128 -29.95 6.96 -8.41
CA GLU A 128 -31.40 6.83 -8.25
C GLU A 128 -32.14 8.11 -8.68
N GLU A 129 -31.63 9.28 -8.30
CA GLU A 129 -32.20 10.57 -8.70
C GLU A 129 -32.19 10.76 -10.22
N LYS A 130 -31.08 10.43 -10.88
CA LYS A 130 -30.97 10.49 -12.35
C LYS A 130 -31.96 9.55 -13.02
N ILE A 131 -32.10 8.32 -12.50
CA ILE A 131 -33.08 7.35 -13.02
C ILE A 131 -34.49 7.91 -12.87
N ARG A 132 -34.82 8.53 -11.72
CA ARG A 132 -36.14 9.13 -11.49
C ARG A 132 -36.43 10.25 -12.49
N GLN A 133 -35.52 11.21 -12.64
CA GLN A 133 -35.69 12.33 -13.57
C GLN A 133 -35.88 11.85 -15.01
N TYR A 134 -35.03 10.92 -15.45
CA TYR A 134 -35.17 10.34 -16.79
C TYR A 134 -36.52 9.62 -16.95
N THR A 135 -36.97 8.90 -15.92
CA THR A 135 -38.27 8.20 -15.96
C THR A 135 -39.44 9.19 -16.08
N GLU A 136 -39.41 10.29 -15.32
CA GLU A 136 -40.42 11.36 -15.40
C GLU A 136 -40.45 12.00 -16.79
N GLU A 137 -39.29 12.35 -17.36
CA GLU A 137 -39.18 12.87 -18.72
C GLU A 137 -39.76 11.91 -19.77
N GLN A 138 -39.47 10.61 -19.66
CA GLN A 138 -40.02 9.60 -20.58
C GLN A 138 -41.55 9.48 -20.46
N TYR A 139 -42.11 9.57 -19.26
CA TYR A 139 -43.58 9.56 -19.07
C TYR A 139 -44.25 10.79 -19.67
N GLU A 140 -43.64 11.97 -19.53
CA GLU A 140 -44.15 13.20 -20.15
C GLU A 140 -44.16 13.09 -21.68
N LEU A 141 -43.05 12.64 -22.28
CA LEU A 141 -42.97 12.41 -23.72
C LEU A 141 -44.02 11.40 -24.20
N LEU A 142 -44.20 10.31 -23.46
CA LEU A 142 -45.22 9.30 -23.78
C LEU A 142 -46.63 9.90 -23.74
N ASN A 143 -46.96 10.70 -22.71
CA ASN A 143 -48.26 11.35 -22.59
C ASN A 143 -48.52 12.30 -23.77
N VAL A 144 -47.52 13.07 -24.19
CA VAL A 144 -47.65 13.96 -25.36
C VAL A 144 -47.96 13.19 -26.65
N VAL A 145 -47.25 12.09 -26.90
CA VAL A 145 -47.48 11.25 -28.09
C VAL A 145 -48.85 10.59 -28.01
N ARG A 146 -49.23 10.06 -26.84
CA ARG A 146 -50.54 9.45 -26.60
C ARG A 146 -51.68 10.43 -26.87
N ASP A 147 -51.61 11.64 -26.31
CA ASP A 147 -52.67 12.64 -26.45
C ASP A 147 -52.80 13.13 -27.89
N ARG A 148 -51.68 13.20 -28.64
CA ARG A 148 -51.70 13.47 -30.09
C ARG A 148 -52.40 12.35 -30.86
N ALA A 149 -52.04 11.10 -30.60
CA ALA A 149 -52.65 9.95 -31.26
C ALA A 149 -54.18 9.87 -31.03
N PHE A 150 -54.64 10.14 -29.80
CA PHE A 150 -56.08 10.17 -29.51
C PHE A 150 -56.81 11.28 -30.26
N LYS A 151 -56.23 12.49 -30.33
CA LYS A 151 -56.83 13.60 -31.11
C LYS A 151 -56.91 13.29 -32.60
N GLU A 152 -55.85 12.71 -33.17
CA GLU A 152 -55.82 12.28 -34.57
C GLU A 152 -56.89 11.20 -34.82
N GLN A 153 -56.99 10.20 -33.96
CA GLN A 153 -58.02 9.16 -34.06
C GLN A 153 -59.44 9.75 -34.01
N GLU A 154 -59.74 10.64 -33.06
CA GLU A 154 -61.05 11.33 -33.00
C GLU A 154 -61.38 12.07 -34.29
N SER A 155 -60.38 12.69 -34.93
CA SER A 155 -60.57 13.41 -36.19
C SER A 155 -60.84 12.51 -37.40
N LEU A 156 -60.42 11.24 -37.34
CA LEU A 156 -60.61 10.26 -38.42
C LEU A 156 -61.92 9.46 -38.30
N VAL A 157 -62.53 9.44 -37.11
CA VAL A 157 -63.75 8.68 -36.81
C VAL A 157 -65.03 9.53 -36.93
N ARG A 158 -64.90 10.86 -37.09
CA ARG A 158 -66.00 11.78 -37.46
C ARG A 158 -66.17 11.90 -38.96
#